data_AF-A0A972SPH1-F1
#
_entry.id   AF-A0A972SPH1-F1
#
_cell.length_a   1.000
_cell.length_b   1.000
_cell.length_c   1.000
_cell.angle_alpha   90.00
_cell.angle_beta   90.00
_cell.angle_gamma   90.00
#
_symmetry.space_group_name_H-M   'P 1'
#
loop_
_entity.id
_entity.type
_entity.pdbx_description
1 polymer ?
#
loop_
_entity_poly.entity_id
_entity_poly.type
_entity_poly.pdbx_seq_one_letter_code
_entity_poly.pdbx_strand_id
1 'polypeptide(L)'
;MIRDTLSVEAGDVRLTVYVSGPRDAPPIVLVHGYPDSAAVWEPVRAQLDARYRVISYDVRGAGASDAPQSRAGYRLERLAADLAAIADATCDARPFHLVGHDWGSIQSWEAVTDPAFKGRIASYTSISGPCLDHASFGLRGGAGAGAGAGAGAGAGAGAGAGAGAGAGAGLPFGAGLRQALKPWHLLFSHLP
;
A
#
# COMPACT_ATOMS: atom_id res chain seq x y z
N MET A 1 -0.32 -3.04 24.94
CA MET A 1 -1.64 -3.39 24.39
C MET A 1 -1.54 -4.75 23.72
N ILE A 2 -2.54 -5.63 23.84
CA ILE A 2 -2.48 -6.98 23.23
C ILE A 2 -2.66 -6.82 21.72
N ARG A 3 -1.70 -7.37 20.96
CA ARG A 3 -1.71 -7.42 19.49
C ARG A 3 -2.06 -8.85 19.10
N ASP A 4 -3.21 -9.01 18.44
CA ASP A 4 -3.60 -10.27 17.85
C ASP A 4 -3.10 -10.31 16.41
N THR A 5 -2.59 -11.48 15.98
CA THR A 5 -2.28 -11.77 14.59
C THR A 5 -3.26 -12.82 14.10
N LEU A 6 -3.92 -12.54 12.98
CA LEU A 6 -4.93 -13.38 12.35
C LEU A 6 -4.48 -13.74 10.94
N SER A 7 -5.00 -14.87 10.45
CA SER A 7 -4.91 -15.25 9.04
C SER A 7 -6.30 -15.18 8.43
N VAL A 8 -6.42 -14.51 7.30
CA VAL A 8 -7.68 -14.38 6.55
C VAL A 8 -7.50 -14.99 5.16
N GLU A 9 -8.36 -15.93 4.81
CA GLU A 9 -8.39 -16.50 3.47
C GLU A 9 -9.10 -15.54 2.50
N ALA A 10 -8.40 -15.11 1.44
CA ALA A 10 -8.90 -14.15 0.47
C ALA A 10 -8.68 -14.67 -0.96
N GLY A 11 -9.62 -15.52 -1.40
CA GLY A 11 -9.56 -16.16 -2.71
C GLY A 11 -8.39 -17.13 -2.81
N ASP A 12 -7.34 -16.73 -3.52
CA ASP A 12 -6.15 -17.55 -3.81
C ASP A 12 -4.96 -17.32 -2.88
N VAL A 13 -5.10 -16.45 -1.88
CA VAL A 13 -4.04 -16.10 -0.94
C VAL A 13 -4.56 -16.08 0.49
N ARG A 14 -3.69 -16.43 1.44
CA ARG A 14 -3.90 -16.14 2.85
C ARG A 14 -3.20 -14.84 3.22
N LEU A 15 -3.95 -13.93 3.83
CA LEU A 15 -3.47 -12.63 4.27
C LEU A 15 -3.18 -12.63 5.76
N THR A 16 -2.04 -12.06 6.14
CA THR A 16 -1.69 -11.83 7.54
C THR A 16 -2.26 -10.49 7.98
N VAL A 17 -3.10 -10.53 9.00
CA VAL A 17 -3.81 -9.36 9.55
C VAL A 17 -3.40 -9.17 11.00
N TYR A 18 -3.14 -7.93 11.38
CA TYR A 18 -2.77 -7.54 12.73
C TYR A 18 -3.84 -6.65 13.31
N VAL A 19 -4.31 -6.99 14.50
CA VAL A 19 -5.40 -6.30 15.16
C VAL A 19 -5.00 -5.84 16.55
N SER A 20 -5.39 -4.63 16.91
CA SER A 20 -5.17 -4.04 18.23
C SER A 20 -6.35 -3.14 18.64
N GLY A 21 -6.42 -2.80 19.92
CA GLY A 21 -7.47 -1.95 20.47
C GLY A 21 -8.76 -2.71 20.86
N PRO A 22 -9.68 -2.03 21.58
CA PRO A 22 -10.90 -2.64 22.11
C PRO A 22 -11.78 -3.24 21.01
N ARG A 23 -12.39 -4.40 21.25
CA ARG A 23 -13.23 -5.09 20.26
C ARG A 23 -14.47 -4.27 19.86
N ASP A 24 -15.02 -3.52 20.81
CA ASP A 24 -16.22 -2.69 20.66
C ASP A 24 -15.93 -1.29 20.09
N ALA A 25 -14.68 -0.87 20.01
CA ALA A 25 -14.30 0.42 19.42
C ALA A 25 -14.57 0.47 17.90
N PRO A 26 -14.77 1.66 17.30
CA PRO A 26 -14.97 1.81 15.86
C PRO A 26 -13.81 1.22 15.04
N PRO A 27 -14.07 0.43 13.98
CA PRO A 27 -13.00 -0.16 13.18
C PRO A 27 -12.28 0.88 12.31
N ILE A 28 -10.95 0.74 12.22
CA ILE A 28 -10.12 1.46 11.25
C ILE A 28 -9.17 0.48 10.56
N VAL A 29 -9.22 0.43 9.23
CA VAL A 29 -8.39 -0.44 8.39
C VAL A 29 -7.28 0.38 7.74
N LEU A 30 -6.04 -0.03 7.93
CA LEU A 30 -4.83 0.62 7.46
C LEU A 30 -4.18 -0.21 6.35
N VAL A 31 -4.06 0.36 5.15
CA VAL A 31 -3.54 -0.30 3.94
C VAL A 31 -2.19 0.32 3.57
N HIS A 32 -1.12 -0.46 3.66
CA HIS A 32 0.23 0.02 3.33
C HIS A 32 0.47 0.13 1.82
N GLY A 33 1.48 0.91 1.45
CA GLY A 33 1.93 1.08 0.07
C GLY A 33 3.04 0.11 -0.33
N TYR A 34 3.70 0.39 -1.44
CA TYR A 34 4.83 -0.41 -1.94
C TYR A 34 6.13 0.40 -1.81
N PRO A 35 7.27 -0.20 -1.39
CA PRO A 35 7.53 -1.61 -1.07
C PRO A 35 7.40 -1.95 0.42
N ASP A 36 6.36 -1.45 1.09
CA ASP A 36 6.18 -1.60 2.54
C ASP A 36 5.49 -2.92 2.94
N SER A 37 5.29 -3.08 4.24
CA SER A 37 4.39 -4.05 4.88
C SER A 37 3.53 -3.34 5.93
N ALA A 38 2.65 -4.05 6.63
CA ALA A 38 1.85 -3.49 7.71
C ALA A 38 2.70 -2.87 8.84
N ALA A 39 3.99 -3.20 8.92
CA ALA A 39 4.92 -2.63 9.90
C ALA A 39 5.02 -1.09 9.82
N VAL A 40 4.81 -0.49 8.64
CA VAL A 40 4.81 0.98 8.48
C VAL A 40 3.77 1.67 9.37
N TRP A 41 2.70 0.95 9.70
CA TRP A 41 1.62 1.47 10.53
C TRP A 41 1.88 1.35 12.03
N GLU A 42 2.94 0.68 12.50
CA GLU A 42 3.16 0.47 13.94
C GLU A 42 3.12 1.75 14.79
N PRO A 43 3.79 2.86 14.39
CA PRO A 43 3.71 4.11 15.14
C PRO A 43 2.30 4.72 15.15
N VAL A 44 1.56 4.57 14.06
CA VAL A 44 0.18 5.08 13.93
C VAL A 44 -0.78 4.24 14.76
N ARG A 45 -0.63 2.92 14.74
CA ARG A 45 -1.43 1.98 15.54
C ARG A 45 -1.34 2.30 17.02
N ALA A 46 -0.12 2.52 17.52
CA ALA A 46 0.11 2.86 18.93
C ALA A 46 -0.57 4.17 19.38
N GLN A 47 -0.93 5.06 18.45
CA GLN A 47 -1.65 6.31 18.76
C GLN A 47 -3.18 6.18 18.61
N LEU A 48 -3.65 5.11 17.96
CA LEU A 48 -5.05 4.91 17.62
C LEU A 48 -5.71 3.79 18.43
N ASP A 49 -4.94 2.80 18.88
CA ASP A 49 -5.43 1.58 19.51
C ASP A 49 -6.17 1.81 20.84
N ALA A 50 -5.98 2.95 21.50
CA ALA A 50 -6.78 3.35 22.66
C ALA A 50 -8.21 3.78 22.32
N ARG A 51 -8.50 4.12 21.06
CA ARG A 51 -9.78 4.72 20.62
C ARG A 51 -10.48 3.93 19.51
N TYR A 52 -9.73 3.15 18.75
CA TYR A 52 -10.21 2.42 17.59
C TYR A 52 -9.88 0.94 17.69
N ARG A 53 -10.70 0.11 17.05
CA ARG A 53 -10.30 -1.25 16.69
C ARG A 53 -9.42 -1.14 15.46
N VAL A 54 -8.11 -1.20 15.64
CA VAL A 54 -7.15 -0.94 14.56
C VAL A 54 -6.79 -2.23 13.86
N ILE A 55 -7.05 -2.27 12.56
CA ILE A 55 -6.75 -3.39 11.67
C ILE A 55 -5.71 -2.91 10.66
N SER A 56 -4.59 -3.61 10.56
CA SER A 56 -3.60 -3.43 9.49
C SER A 56 -3.25 -4.79 8.95
N TYR A 57 -2.99 -4.92 7.67
CA TYR A 57 -2.66 -6.22 7.07
C TYR A 57 -1.55 -6.08 6.06
N ASP A 58 -0.83 -7.17 5.85
CA ASP A 58 0.10 -7.26 4.74
C ASP A 58 -0.71 -7.52 3.47
N VAL A 59 -0.65 -6.60 2.51
CA VAL A 59 -1.28 -6.77 1.19
C VAL A 59 -0.69 -8.01 0.51
N ARG A 60 -1.48 -8.70 -0.34
CA ARG A 60 -1.03 -9.88 -1.10
C ARG A 60 0.39 -9.69 -1.68
N GLY A 61 1.27 -10.66 -1.45
CA GLY A 61 2.66 -10.62 -1.88
C GLY A 61 3.60 -9.69 -1.11
N ALA A 62 3.17 -9.14 0.02
CA ALA A 62 4.00 -8.38 0.95
C ALA A 62 4.04 -9.04 2.33
N GLY A 63 5.07 -8.68 3.12
CA GLY A 63 5.21 -9.11 4.50
C GLY A 63 5.05 -10.62 4.69
N ALA A 64 4.13 -11.01 5.58
CA ALA A 64 3.79 -12.39 5.89
C ALA A 64 2.54 -12.91 5.16
N SER A 65 2.00 -12.15 4.20
CA SER A 65 0.92 -12.62 3.34
C SER A 65 1.44 -13.45 2.17
N ASP A 66 0.63 -14.40 1.72
CA ASP A 66 0.98 -15.20 0.55
C ASP A 66 1.06 -14.32 -0.71
N ALA A 67 1.85 -14.76 -1.69
CA ALA A 67 1.96 -14.13 -2.99
C ALA A 67 1.13 -14.90 -4.03
N PRO A 68 0.32 -14.23 -4.86
CA PRO A 68 -0.37 -14.88 -5.97
C PRO A 68 0.60 -15.54 -6.96
N GLN A 69 0.16 -16.63 -7.58
CA GLN A 69 0.99 -17.38 -8.54
C GLN A 69 1.29 -16.61 -9.84
N SER A 70 0.50 -15.60 -10.16
CA SER A 70 0.65 -14.80 -11.38
C SER A 70 0.31 -13.34 -11.15
N ARG A 71 0.75 -12.51 -12.10
CA ARG A 71 0.45 -11.06 -12.14
C ARG A 71 -1.05 -10.75 -12.10
N ALA A 72 -1.88 -11.60 -12.70
CA ALA A 72 -3.33 -11.42 -12.70
C ALA A 72 -3.93 -11.51 -11.29
N GLY A 73 -3.16 -12.04 -10.33
CA GLY A 73 -3.46 -12.02 -8.91
C GLY A 73 -3.41 -10.63 -8.27
N TYR A 74 -2.87 -9.60 -8.93
CA TYR A 74 -2.75 -8.24 -8.38
C TYR A 74 -3.68 -7.23 -9.03
N ARG A 75 -4.70 -7.70 -9.76
CA ARG A 75 -5.71 -6.80 -10.34
C ARG A 75 -6.49 -6.10 -9.22
N LEU A 76 -6.95 -4.86 -9.49
CA LEU A 76 -7.61 -4.01 -8.50
C LEU A 76 -8.83 -4.70 -7.86
N GLU A 77 -9.60 -5.46 -8.64
CA GLU A 77 -10.77 -6.18 -8.14
C GLU A 77 -10.39 -7.25 -7.10
N ARG A 78 -9.20 -7.86 -7.23
CA ARG A 78 -8.68 -8.81 -6.24
C ARG A 78 -8.21 -8.10 -4.97
N LEU A 79 -7.61 -6.92 -5.10
CA LEU A 79 -7.21 -6.11 -3.95
C LEU A 79 -8.42 -5.56 -3.18
N ALA A 80 -9.49 -5.21 -3.88
CA ALA A 80 -10.77 -4.85 -3.26
C ALA A 80 -11.42 -6.08 -2.58
N ALA A 81 -11.38 -7.25 -3.21
CA ALA A 81 -11.86 -8.49 -2.59
C ALA A 81 -11.09 -8.86 -1.31
N ASP A 82 -9.78 -8.61 -1.26
CA ASP A 82 -8.98 -8.78 -0.04
C ASP A 82 -9.49 -7.89 1.09
N LEU A 83 -9.69 -6.60 0.80
CA LEU A 83 -10.20 -5.65 1.76
C LEU A 83 -11.59 -6.06 2.27
N ALA A 84 -12.45 -6.58 1.38
CA ALA A 84 -13.76 -7.09 1.74
C ALA A 84 -13.66 -8.26 2.72
N ALA A 85 -12.81 -9.26 2.42
CA ALA A 85 -12.60 -10.43 3.26
C ALA A 85 -12.04 -10.05 4.64
N ILE A 86 -11.10 -9.11 4.70
CA ILE A 86 -10.55 -8.60 5.95
C ILE A 86 -11.61 -7.87 6.75
N ALA A 87 -12.41 -7.00 6.12
CA ALA A 87 -13.49 -6.30 6.78
C ALA A 87 -14.54 -7.27 7.35
N ASP A 88 -14.91 -8.30 6.59
CA ASP A 88 -15.86 -9.33 7.05
C ASP A 88 -15.32 -10.11 8.26
N ALA A 89 -14.01 -10.41 8.26
CA ALA A 89 -13.39 -11.15 9.35
C ALA A 89 -13.14 -10.31 10.62
N THR A 90 -13.12 -8.98 10.53
CA THR A 90 -12.58 -8.14 11.61
C THR A 90 -13.44 -6.96 12.06
N CYS A 91 -14.43 -6.54 11.26
CA CYS A 91 -15.23 -5.35 11.54
C CYS A 91 -16.62 -5.66 12.14
N ASP A 92 -16.99 -6.94 12.32
CA ASP A 92 -18.27 -7.37 12.89
C ASP A 92 -19.48 -6.75 12.17
N ALA A 93 -19.43 -6.68 10.83
CA ALA A 93 -20.43 -6.03 9.97
C ALA A 93 -20.67 -4.53 10.23
N ARG A 94 -19.79 -3.86 10.98
CA ARG A 94 -19.85 -2.40 11.20
C ARG A 94 -19.13 -1.64 10.08
N PRO A 95 -19.57 -0.42 9.75
CA PRO A 95 -18.79 0.46 8.89
C PRO A 95 -17.41 0.75 9.47
N PHE A 96 -16.39 0.83 8.62
CA PHE A 96 -15.01 1.05 9.03
C PHE A 96 -14.41 2.31 8.39
N HIS A 97 -13.48 2.95 9.08
CA HIS A 97 -12.64 3.99 8.51
C HIS A 97 -11.51 3.35 7.71
N LEU A 98 -11.28 3.79 6.48
CA LEU A 98 -10.22 3.29 5.61
C LEU A 98 -9.09 4.32 5.52
N VAL A 99 -7.85 3.88 5.71
CA VAL A 99 -6.66 4.72 5.53
C VAL A 99 -5.70 4.01 4.60
N GLY A 100 -5.33 4.66 3.50
CA GLY A 100 -4.32 4.17 2.56
C GLY A 100 -3.07 5.05 2.58
N HIS A 101 -1.92 4.44 2.29
CA HIS A 101 -0.67 5.14 1.99
C HIS A 101 -0.13 4.68 0.63
N ASP A 102 0.28 5.61 -0.24
CA ASP A 102 0.96 5.29 -1.51
C ASP A 102 0.10 4.34 -2.39
N TRP A 103 0.58 3.14 -2.76
CA TRP A 103 -0.17 2.14 -3.51
C TRP A 103 -1.37 1.59 -2.73
N GLY A 104 -1.28 1.58 -1.40
CA GLY A 104 -2.40 1.24 -0.51
C GLY A 104 -3.57 2.19 -0.68
N SER A 105 -3.29 3.46 -1.02
CA SER A 105 -4.34 4.40 -1.41
C SER A 105 -4.91 4.10 -2.79
N ILE A 106 -4.05 3.88 -3.79
CA ILE A 106 -4.48 3.61 -5.17
C ILE A 106 -5.40 2.39 -5.22
N GLN A 107 -5.04 1.28 -4.55
CA GLN A 107 -5.90 0.10 -4.53
C GLN A 107 -7.19 0.31 -3.73
N SER A 108 -7.16 1.14 -2.69
CA SER A 108 -8.34 1.42 -1.85
C SER A 108 -9.39 2.22 -2.61
N TRP A 109 -9.00 3.01 -3.62
CA TRP A 109 -9.95 3.72 -4.47
C TRP A 109 -10.90 2.78 -5.19
N GLU A 110 -10.44 1.61 -5.64
CA GLU A 110 -11.30 0.60 -6.26
C GLU A 110 -12.47 0.24 -5.33
N ALA A 111 -12.16 -0.11 -4.08
CA ALA A 111 -13.16 -0.46 -3.07
C ALA A 111 -14.07 0.73 -2.72
N VAL A 112 -13.52 1.95 -2.64
CA VAL A 112 -14.31 3.17 -2.33
C VAL A 112 -15.33 3.47 -3.43
N THR A 113 -15.04 3.13 -4.69
CA THR A 113 -15.93 3.35 -5.82
C THR A 113 -16.82 2.14 -6.17
N ASP A 114 -16.55 0.98 -5.58
CA ASP A 114 -17.33 -0.25 -5.81
C ASP A 114 -18.67 -0.22 -5.04
N PRO A 115 -19.82 -0.40 -5.73
CA PRO A 115 -21.13 -0.54 -5.09
C PRO A 115 -21.20 -1.61 -3.99
N ALA A 116 -20.37 -2.66 -4.02
CA ALA A 116 -20.29 -3.69 -2.99
C ALA A 116 -19.83 -3.17 -1.62
N PHE A 117 -19.17 -2.01 -1.58
CA PHE A 117 -18.73 -1.34 -0.35
C PHE A 117 -19.68 -0.25 0.12
N LYS A 118 -20.82 -0.05 -0.55
CA LYS A 118 -21.80 0.97 -0.17
C LYS A 118 -22.28 0.75 1.27
N GLY A 119 -22.03 1.74 2.13
CA GLY A 119 -22.38 1.69 3.55
C GLY A 119 -21.38 0.92 4.43
N ARG A 120 -20.34 0.29 3.87
CA ARG A 120 -19.27 -0.40 4.62
C ARG A 120 -18.11 0.53 4.97
N ILE A 121 -17.80 1.51 4.12
CA ILE A 121 -16.72 2.49 4.36
C ILE A 121 -17.31 3.77 4.96
N ALA A 122 -17.00 4.06 6.22
CA ALA A 122 -17.48 5.24 6.94
C ALA A 122 -16.76 6.53 6.50
N SER A 123 -15.46 6.42 6.25
CA SER A 123 -14.63 7.49 5.66
C SER A 123 -13.41 6.88 4.99
N TYR A 124 -12.80 7.62 4.07
CA TYR A 124 -11.55 7.24 3.44
C TYR A 124 -10.52 8.38 3.52
N THR A 125 -9.34 8.08 4.04
CA THR A 125 -8.18 8.98 4.10
C THR A 125 -7.07 8.43 3.21
N SER A 126 -6.76 9.14 2.11
CA SER A 126 -5.61 8.83 1.25
C SER A 126 -4.40 9.66 1.69
N ILE A 127 -3.26 9.00 1.91
CA ILE A 127 -1.98 9.64 2.17
C ILE A 127 -1.07 9.41 0.96
N SER A 128 -0.68 10.48 0.29
CA SER A 128 0.25 10.45 -0.85
C SER A 128 -0.15 9.52 -2.00
N GLY A 129 -1.44 9.23 -2.16
CA GLY A 129 -1.97 8.41 -3.25
C GLY A 129 -3.00 9.16 -4.08
N PRO A 130 -2.74 9.42 -5.36
CA PRO A 130 -3.72 10.05 -6.23
C PRO A 130 -4.96 9.16 -6.41
N CYS A 131 -6.12 9.74 -6.69
CA CYS A 131 -7.27 8.96 -7.15
C CYS A 131 -6.94 8.22 -8.46
N LEU A 132 -7.66 7.14 -8.76
CA LEU A 132 -7.40 6.30 -9.94
C LEU A 132 -7.34 7.10 -11.26
N ASP A 133 -8.22 8.10 -11.41
CA ASP A 133 -8.23 9.00 -12.56
C ASP A 133 -6.92 9.80 -12.68
N HIS A 134 -6.41 10.32 -11.56
CA HIS A 134 -5.15 11.06 -11.53
C HIS A 134 -3.92 10.15 -11.68
N ALA A 135 -3.98 8.93 -11.11
CA ALA A 135 -2.97 7.91 -11.38
C ALA A 135 -2.92 7.58 -12.88
N SER A 136 -4.09 7.47 -13.52
CA SER A 136 -4.18 7.20 -14.97
C SER A 136 -3.57 8.31 -15.83
N PHE A 137 -3.59 9.57 -15.37
CA PHE A 137 -2.96 10.69 -16.09
C PHE A 137 -1.44 10.55 -16.16
N GLY A 138 -0.79 10.16 -15.05
CA GLY A 138 0.65 9.91 -15.01
C GLY A 138 1.09 8.71 -15.85
N LEU A 139 0.21 7.71 -15.98
CA LEU A 139 0.46 6.50 -16.76
C LEU A 139 0.24 6.72 -18.25
N ARG A 140 -0.84 7.43 -18.63
CA ARG A 140 -1.14 7.81 -20.02
C ARG A 140 -0.21 8.89 -20.58
N GLY A 141 0.53 9.60 -19.72
CA GLY A 141 1.48 10.65 -20.11
C GLY A 141 2.78 10.16 -20.78
N GLY A 142 2.97 8.85 -20.94
CA GLY A 142 4.17 8.26 -21.55
C GLY A 142 4.18 8.17 -23.08
N ALA A 143 3.07 8.44 -23.77
CA ALA A 143 3.00 8.30 -25.22
C ALA A 143 2.22 9.45 -25.88
N GLY A 144 2.91 10.57 -26.12
CA GLY A 144 2.49 11.55 -27.12
C GLY A 144 2.48 13.01 -26.68
N ALA A 145 3.66 13.64 -26.61
CA ALA A 145 3.80 15.08 -26.83
C ALA A 145 5.24 15.40 -27.23
N GLY A 146 5.52 15.30 -28.53
CA GLY A 146 6.73 15.87 -29.12
C GLY A 146 6.57 17.38 -29.33
N ALA A 147 7.63 18.11 -28.96
CA ALA A 147 8.06 19.42 -29.44
C ALA A 147 7.25 20.69 -29.09
N GLY A 148 7.86 21.52 -28.22
CA GLY A 148 7.97 22.96 -28.46
C GLY A 148 7.29 23.89 -27.46
N ALA A 149 8.05 24.38 -26.46
CA ALA A 149 8.11 25.79 -26.06
C ALA A 149 8.96 25.92 -24.79
N GLY A 150 10.11 26.60 -24.90
CA GLY A 150 10.92 26.96 -23.75
C GLY A 150 10.34 28.12 -22.97
N ALA A 151 10.56 28.12 -21.65
CA ALA A 151 10.83 29.30 -20.85
C ALA A 151 11.38 28.83 -19.49
N GLY A 152 12.57 29.29 -19.16
CA GLY A 152 13.30 28.86 -17.96
C GLY A 152 12.85 29.54 -16.68
N ALA A 153 13.27 28.97 -15.56
CA ALA A 153 13.61 29.69 -14.33
C ALA A 153 14.53 28.78 -13.52
N GLY A 154 15.80 29.16 -13.38
CA GLY A 154 16.77 28.47 -12.55
C GLY A 154 16.72 28.87 -11.08
N ALA A 155 17.22 27.98 -10.23
CA ALA A 155 17.89 28.21 -8.95
C ALA A 155 18.23 26.82 -8.42
N GLY A 156 19.43 26.42 -8.01
CA GLY A 156 20.69 27.10 -7.75
C GLY A 156 21.49 26.06 -6.96
N ALA A 157 22.67 25.69 -7.46
CA ALA A 157 23.54 24.71 -6.83
C ALA A 157 24.12 25.26 -5.51
N GLY A 158 24.21 24.39 -4.50
CA GLY A 158 24.93 24.65 -3.26
C GLY A 158 25.58 23.36 -2.76
N ALA A 159 26.84 23.15 -3.15
CA ALA A 159 27.70 22.08 -2.68
C ALA A 159 28.17 22.36 -1.24
N GLY A 160 28.27 21.31 -0.43
CA GLY A 160 28.93 21.32 0.88
C GLY A 160 29.55 19.95 1.16
N ALA A 161 30.87 19.88 0.99
CA ALA A 161 31.69 18.70 1.27
C ALA A 161 31.97 18.55 2.78
N GLY A 162 32.02 17.30 3.25
CA GLY A 162 32.56 16.92 4.56
C GLY A 162 33.06 15.49 4.51
N ALA A 163 34.39 15.33 4.61
CA ALA A 163 35.09 14.04 4.57
C ALA A 163 35.14 13.36 5.94
N GLY A 164 35.18 12.02 5.96
CA GLY A 164 35.45 11.20 7.16
C GLY A 164 35.47 9.70 6.85
N ALA A 165 36.59 9.05 7.11
CA ALA A 165 37.00 7.72 6.65
C ALA A 165 36.30 6.52 7.31
N GLY A 166 36.36 5.35 6.64
CA GLY A 166 36.09 4.04 7.24
C GLY A 166 36.02 2.90 6.21
N ALA A 167 37.14 2.22 5.96
CA ALA A 167 37.23 1.06 5.07
C ALA A 167 36.60 -0.19 5.72
N GLY A 168 35.71 -0.86 5.00
CA GLY A 168 35.17 -2.18 5.34
C GLY A 168 34.74 -2.89 4.06
N ALA A 169 35.38 -4.01 3.76
CA ALA A 169 35.12 -4.83 2.58
C ALA A 169 33.67 -5.36 2.61
N GLY A 170 32.81 -4.83 1.73
CA GLY A 170 31.42 -5.23 1.56
C GLY A 170 31.19 -5.83 0.18
N LEU A 171 30.54 -6.99 0.15
CA LEU A 171 30.10 -7.71 -1.05
C LEU A 171 29.40 -6.78 -2.07
N PRO A 172 29.52 -7.03 -3.39
CA PRO A 172 28.98 -6.12 -4.39
C PRO A 172 27.46 -5.98 -4.26
N PHE A 173 27.06 -4.74 -3.96
CA PHE A 173 25.68 -4.27 -3.96
C PHE A 173 25.04 -4.55 -5.33
N GLY A 174 24.09 -5.48 -5.38
CA GLY A 174 23.30 -5.70 -6.61
C GLY A 174 22.86 -7.13 -6.90
N ALA A 175 23.44 -8.15 -6.27
CA ALA A 175 23.04 -9.54 -6.55
C ALA A 175 21.64 -9.87 -5.98
N GLY A 176 21.31 -9.40 -4.76
CA GLY A 176 20.00 -9.60 -4.14
C GLY A 176 18.90 -8.70 -4.73
N LEU A 177 19.26 -7.51 -5.20
CA LEU A 177 18.31 -6.53 -5.74
C LEU A 177 17.66 -7.01 -7.04
N ARG A 178 18.39 -7.73 -7.90
CA ARG A 178 17.85 -8.28 -9.17
C ARG A 178 16.88 -9.43 -8.97
N GLN A 179 17.01 -10.19 -7.88
CA GLN A 179 16.09 -11.28 -7.56
C GLN A 179 14.86 -10.77 -6.81
N ALA A 180 15.04 -9.77 -5.94
CA ALA A 180 13.95 -9.03 -5.32
C ALA A 180 13.09 -8.31 -6.36
N LEU A 181 13.66 -7.79 -7.46
CA LEU A 181 12.97 -7.04 -8.54
C LEU A 181 12.32 -7.91 -9.65
N LYS A 182 12.51 -9.24 -9.65
CA LYS A 182 11.97 -10.13 -10.69
C LYS A 182 10.43 -10.16 -10.77
N PRO A 183 9.69 -10.15 -9.64
CA PRO A 183 8.23 -9.97 -9.65
C PRO A 183 7.76 -8.56 -10.04
N TRP A 184 8.67 -7.58 -10.17
CA TRP A 184 8.32 -6.15 -10.23
C TRP A 184 8.45 -5.55 -11.62
N HIS A 185 9.35 -6.07 -12.47
CA HIS A 185 9.25 -5.87 -13.92
C HIS A 185 7.89 -6.32 -14.46
N LEU A 186 7.22 -7.23 -13.76
CA LEU A 186 5.96 -7.79 -14.16
C LEU A 186 4.77 -6.81 -13.96
N LEU A 187 4.83 -5.93 -12.97
CA LEU A 187 3.75 -4.99 -12.63
C LEU A 187 3.81 -3.71 -13.48
N PHE A 188 5.02 -3.18 -13.72
CA PHE A 188 5.22 -1.93 -14.46
C PHE A 188 5.23 -2.07 -16.00
N SER A 189 5.29 -3.28 -16.56
CA SER A 189 5.37 -3.46 -18.03
C SER A 189 4.05 -3.36 -18.80
N HIS A 190 2.91 -3.18 -18.12
CA HIS A 190 1.58 -3.17 -18.76
C HIS A 190 0.64 -2.07 -18.25
N LEU A 191 1.19 -1.00 -17.67
CA LEU A 191 0.45 0.25 -17.66
C LEU A 191 0.51 0.80 -19.09
N PRO A 192 -0.65 1.02 -19.75
CA PRO A 192 -0.70 1.48 -21.13
C PRO A 192 0.02 2.81 -21.33
#